data_AF-A0A946W6Q0-F1
#
_entry.id   AF-A0A946W6Q0-F1
#
_cell.length_a   1.000
_cell.length_b   1.000
_cell.length_c   1.000
_cell.angle_alpha   90.00
_cell.angle_beta   90.00
_cell.angle_gamma   90.00
#
_symmetry.space_group_name_H-M   'P 1'
#
loop_
_entity.id
_entity.type
_entity.pdbx_description
1 polymer ?
#
loop_
_entity_poly.entity_id
_entity_poly.type
_entity_poly.pdbx_seq_one_letter_code
_entity_poly.pdbx_strand_id
1 'polypeptide(L)'
;MNLDSEYLYLPKRHWDKHKQCELFVRQIEEFIVNEVYNDLRFQKFDLESVDDFKEDEHIFDYLLRKEKFEEHDNFVIKSLVNGLIMDVCYFLQEALLASKKMRLTVAFSLLRKPFVYHLPVFLRILFDEDFLDKFNNEDSFDVNYITDNKKKDLIKNSLPYLLASKTLKEEEIFDWIFNQKESDSLINLTNKALHLSTTRNKSNKTDIQNLNFIFSNPSDIENLWNYIYTKIPVLILYLLEIIEPLVFAIIELPDGVYEKRIEERIKIITKNVC
;
A
#
# COMPACT_ATOMS: atom_id res chain seq x y z
N MET A 1 -3.78 14.93 15.18
CA MET A 1 -4.66 15.98 14.62
C MET A 1 -6.07 15.69 15.12
N ASN A 2 -6.63 16.47 16.05
CA ASN A 2 -7.94 16.16 16.63
C ASN A 2 -9.05 16.90 15.87
N LEU A 3 -9.71 16.20 14.95
CA LEU A 3 -11.00 16.56 14.39
C LEU A 3 -11.82 15.27 14.34
N ASP A 4 -12.49 14.96 15.44
CA ASP A 4 -13.53 13.96 15.45
C ASP A 4 -14.88 14.61 15.74
N SER A 5 -15.80 14.46 14.80
CA SER A 5 -17.21 14.22 15.11
C SER A 5 -17.77 13.25 14.06
N GLU A 6 -17.12 12.08 14.03
CA GLU A 6 -17.58 10.80 13.49
C GLU A 6 -17.99 10.82 12.00
N TYR A 7 -17.11 11.38 11.14
CA TYR A 7 -17.07 11.18 9.67
C TYR A 7 -17.80 12.21 8.78
N LEU A 8 -17.63 13.50 9.08
CA LEU A 8 -18.45 14.58 8.51
C LEU A 8 -18.53 14.67 6.98
N TYR A 9 -19.77 14.67 6.47
CA TYR A 9 -20.31 14.51 5.09
C TYR A 9 -20.44 13.07 4.60
N LEU A 10 -19.74 12.10 5.20
CA LEU A 10 -19.85 10.72 4.79
C LEU A 10 -21.25 10.15 5.14
N PRO A 11 -21.98 9.55 4.18
CA PRO A 11 -23.24 8.88 4.46
C PRO A 11 -23.09 7.77 5.51
N LYS A 12 -24.03 7.68 6.45
CA LYS A 12 -24.02 6.70 7.56
C LYS A 12 -23.85 5.25 7.09
N ARG A 13 -24.36 4.90 5.91
CA ARG A 13 -24.21 3.56 5.30
C ARG A 13 -22.76 3.14 5.06
N HIS A 14 -21.83 4.10 5.03
CA HIS A 14 -20.41 3.86 4.82
C HIS A 14 -19.58 3.86 6.11
N TRP A 15 -20.17 4.18 7.27
CA TRP A 15 -19.42 4.34 8.52
C TRP A 15 -18.75 3.04 8.99
N ASP A 16 -19.42 1.90 8.88
CA ASP A 16 -18.83 0.62 9.31
C ASP A 16 -17.64 0.24 8.42
N LYS A 17 -17.77 0.46 7.11
CA LYS A 17 -16.68 0.26 6.15
C LYS A 17 -15.54 1.25 6.36
N HIS A 18 -15.86 2.48 6.76
CA HIS A 18 -14.87 3.47 7.14
C HIS A 18 -14.07 3.03 8.38
N LYS A 19 -14.77 2.56 9.42
CA LYS A 19 -14.14 2.01 10.63
C LYS A 19 -13.24 0.80 10.31
N GLN A 20 -13.65 -0.04 9.36
CA GLN A 20 -12.81 -1.14 8.86
C GLN A 20 -11.52 -0.62 8.21
N CYS A 21 -11.61 0.39 7.33
CA CYS A 21 -10.42 1.01 6.74
C CYS A 21 -9.46 1.55 7.80
N GLU A 22 -9.97 2.30 8.78
CA GLU A 22 -9.14 2.87 9.86
C GLU A 22 -8.45 1.79 10.67
N LEU A 23 -9.13 0.69 10.96
CA LEU A 23 -8.53 -0.45 11.64
C LEU A 23 -7.38 -1.05 10.83
N PHE A 24 -7.61 -1.37 9.56
CA PHE A 24 -6.60 -2.02 8.75
C PHE A 24 -5.39 -1.11 8.55
N VAL A 25 -5.61 0.19 8.38
CA VAL A 25 -4.53 1.19 8.36
C VAL A 25 -3.77 1.21 9.69
N ARG A 26 -4.46 1.13 10.83
CA ARG A 26 -3.81 1.04 12.15
C ARG A 26 -2.96 -0.22 12.29
N GLN A 27 -3.44 -1.36 11.80
CA GLN A 27 -2.64 -2.60 11.79
C GLN A 27 -1.39 -2.48 10.92
N ILE A 28 -1.46 -1.76 9.79
CA ILE A 28 -0.26 -1.46 8.99
C ILE A 28 0.67 -0.49 9.75
N GLU A 29 0.12 0.54 10.39
CA GLU A 29 0.86 1.54 11.17
C GLU A 29 1.59 0.92 12.37
N GLU A 30 1.06 -0.13 12.98
CA GLU A 30 1.70 -0.87 14.06
C GLU A 30 3.12 -1.32 13.70
N PHE A 31 3.40 -1.73 12.45
CA PHE A 31 4.75 -2.09 11.99
C PHE A 31 5.75 -0.94 12.13
N ILE A 32 5.26 0.30 12.12
CA ILE A 32 6.07 1.51 12.20
C ILE A 32 6.12 2.04 13.63
N VAL A 33 5.06 1.88 14.43
CA VAL A 33 4.99 2.54 15.75
C VAL A 33 5.30 1.61 16.92
N ASN A 34 4.97 0.33 16.83
CA ASN A 34 5.11 -0.61 17.93
C ASN A 34 6.56 -1.09 18.06
N GLU A 35 7.07 -1.10 19.28
CA GLU A 35 8.45 -1.47 19.62
C GLU A 35 8.79 -2.92 19.25
N VAL A 36 7.80 -3.81 19.17
CA VAL A 36 7.98 -5.20 18.71
C VAL A 36 8.56 -5.27 17.30
N TYR A 37 8.35 -4.25 16.48
CA TYR A 37 8.88 -4.17 15.11
C TYR A 37 10.09 -3.24 14.99
N ASN A 38 10.77 -2.91 16.10
CA ASN A 38 11.92 -2.00 16.09
C ASN A 38 13.03 -2.40 15.13
N ASP A 39 13.25 -3.70 14.94
CA ASP A 39 14.29 -4.23 14.06
C ASP A 39 14.07 -3.90 12.57
N LEU A 40 12.85 -3.50 12.20
CA LEU A 40 12.56 -2.96 10.87
C LEU A 40 13.11 -1.54 10.69
N ARG A 41 13.13 -0.75 11.78
CA ARG A 41 13.51 0.67 11.80
C ARG A 41 14.95 0.91 12.19
N PHE A 42 15.40 0.18 13.21
CA PHE A 42 16.71 0.35 13.82
C PHE A 42 17.53 -0.88 13.52
N GLN A 43 18.60 -0.67 12.78
CA GLN A 43 19.54 -1.71 12.39
C GLN A 43 20.88 -1.37 13.01
N LYS A 44 21.56 -2.40 13.53
CA LYS A 44 22.87 -2.28 14.17
C LYS A 44 23.82 -3.28 13.53
N PHE A 45 25.07 -2.89 13.43
CA PHE A 45 26.16 -3.76 12.99
C PHE A 45 27.41 -3.40 13.77
N ASP A 46 28.29 -4.37 13.98
CA ASP A 46 29.53 -4.16 14.68
C ASP A 46 30.62 -3.65 13.71
N LEU A 47 31.27 -2.56 14.13
CA LEU A 47 32.44 -1.99 13.46
C LEU A 47 33.70 -2.69 13.95
N GLU A 48 34.62 -2.98 13.02
CA GLU A 48 35.94 -3.52 13.36
C GLU A 48 36.83 -2.45 14.02
N SER A 49 36.73 -1.21 13.52
CA SER A 49 37.34 -0.01 14.08
C SER A 49 36.49 1.21 13.75
N VAL A 50 36.44 2.20 14.65
CA VAL A 50 35.75 3.47 14.39
C VAL A 50 36.46 4.28 13.30
N ASP A 51 37.78 4.13 13.19
CA ASP A 51 38.61 4.82 12.20
C ASP A 51 38.43 4.27 10.77
N ASP A 52 37.73 3.12 10.61
CA ASP A 52 37.47 2.50 9.31
C ASP A 52 36.30 3.13 8.54
N PHE A 53 35.50 3.97 9.22
CA PHE A 53 34.38 4.68 8.61
C PHE A 53 34.87 6.03 8.09
N LYS A 54 34.78 6.26 6.78
CA LYS A 54 35.26 7.52 6.20
C LYS A 54 34.29 8.65 6.51
N GLU A 55 34.81 9.87 6.59
CA GLU A 55 34.00 11.08 6.70
C GLU A 55 33.04 11.16 5.50
N ASP A 56 31.75 11.37 5.76
CA ASP A 56 30.63 11.41 4.80
C ASP A 56 30.31 10.11 4.03
N GLU A 57 30.84 8.95 4.42
CA GLU A 57 30.48 7.66 3.80
C GLU A 57 29.06 7.23 4.19
N HIS A 58 28.26 6.79 3.21
CA HIS A 58 26.96 6.18 3.52
C HIS A 58 27.17 4.76 4.05
N ILE A 59 26.30 4.31 4.96
CA ILE A 59 26.43 2.98 5.57
C ILE A 59 26.42 1.85 4.54
N PHE A 60 25.63 1.98 3.48
CA PHE A 60 25.58 0.98 2.40
C PHE A 60 26.92 0.89 1.66
N ASP A 61 27.55 2.04 1.35
CA ASP A 61 28.86 2.08 0.69
C ASP A 61 29.95 1.44 1.57
N TYR A 62 29.88 1.69 2.89
CA TYR A 62 30.78 1.06 3.87
C TYR A 62 30.65 -0.48 3.83
N LEU A 63 29.42 -1.00 3.86
CA LEU A 63 29.17 -2.44 3.87
C LEU A 63 29.66 -3.11 2.59
N LEU A 64 29.41 -2.49 1.42
CA LEU A 64 29.91 -2.98 0.14
C LEU A 64 31.44 -2.99 0.09
N ARG A 65 32.10 -1.91 0.55
CA ARG A 65 33.56 -1.81 0.58
C ARG A 65 34.22 -2.84 1.49
N LYS A 66 33.54 -3.24 2.57
CA LYS A 66 34.00 -4.26 3.52
C LYS A 66 33.53 -5.67 3.14
N GLU A 67 32.96 -5.85 1.95
CA GLU A 67 32.46 -7.13 1.43
C GLU A 67 31.39 -7.78 2.36
N LYS A 68 30.68 -6.97 3.15
CA LYS A 68 29.57 -7.37 4.03
C LYS A 68 28.24 -7.36 3.28
N PHE A 69 28.15 -8.17 2.22
CA PHE A 69 27.02 -8.16 1.29
C PHE A 69 25.71 -8.61 1.93
N GLU A 70 25.75 -9.59 2.84
CA GLU A 70 24.55 -10.09 3.52
C GLU A 70 23.94 -9.02 4.44
N GLU A 71 24.77 -8.31 5.21
CA GLU A 71 24.30 -7.21 6.05
C GLU A 71 23.82 -6.04 5.21
N HIS A 72 24.51 -5.72 4.11
CA HIS A 72 24.08 -4.70 3.15
C HIS A 72 22.66 -4.99 2.66
N ASP A 73 22.43 -6.19 2.12
CA ASP A 73 21.17 -6.58 1.53
C ASP A 73 20.04 -6.61 2.56
N ASN A 74 20.32 -7.13 3.76
CA ASN A 74 19.40 -7.10 4.89
C ASN A 74 19.05 -5.66 5.31
N PHE A 75 20.01 -4.74 5.27
CA PHE A 75 19.78 -3.36 5.65
C PHE A 75 18.96 -2.60 4.61
N VAL A 76 19.28 -2.82 3.33
CA VAL A 76 18.55 -2.24 2.20
C VAL A 76 17.09 -2.69 2.23
N ILE A 77 16.83 -4.01 2.35
CA ILE A 77 15.46 -4.52 2.28
C ILE A 77 14.61 -4.02 3.46
N LYS A 78 15.15 -4.01 4.68
CA LYS A 78 14.45 -3.48 5.86
C LYS A 78 14.14 -1.99 5.71
N SER A 79 15.11 -1.21 5.25
CA SER A 79 14.94 0.24 5.03
C SER A 79 13.92 0.54 3.95
N LEU A 80 13.96 -0.22 2.85
CA LEU A 80 13.01 -0.11 1.75
C LEU A 80 11.58 -0.44 2.21
N VAL A 81 11.39 -1.59 2.87
CA VAL A 81 10.08 -2.03 3.37
C VAL A 81 9.54 -1.05 4.40
N ASN A 82 10.36 -0.60 5.34
CA ASN A 82 9.98 0.44 6.32
C ASN A 82 9.49 1.72 5.62
N GLY A 83 10.26 2.22 4.64
CA GLY A 83 9.93 3.41 3.86
C GLY A 83 8.61 3.29 3.12
N LEU A 84 8.39 2.16 2.44
CA LEU A 84 7.16 1.89 1.70
C LEU A 84 5.93 1.81 2.62
N ILE A 85 6.06 1.16 3.80
CA ILE A 85 4.97 1.06 4.77
C ILE A 85 4.63 2.44 5.35
N MET A 86 5.62 3.27 5.70
CA MET A 86 5.38 4.64 6.17
C MET A 86 4.60 5.46 5.14
N ASP A 87 5.01 5.39 3.87
CA ASP A 87 4.31 6.05 2.77
C ASP A 87 2.87 5.53 2.62
N VAL A 88 2.64 4.22 2.69
CA VAL A 88 1.29 3.64 2.70
C VAL A 88 0.43 4.23 3.81
N CYS A 89 0.95 4.30 5.04
CA CYS A 89 0.23 4.87 6.18
C CYS A 89 -0.18 6.32 5.92
N TYR A 90 0.77 7.19 5.54
CA TYR A 90 0.48 8.60 5.30
C TYR A 90 -0.55 8.81 4.19
N PHE A 91 -0.39 8.11 3.06
CA PHE A 91 -1.29 8.27 1.93
C PHE A 91 -2.69 7.72 2.22
N LEU A 92 -2.81 6.58 2.91
CA LEU A 92 -4.12 6.02 3.27
C LEU A 92 -4.83 6.87 4.32
N GLN A 93 -4.13 7.31 5.37
CA GLN A 93 -4.71 8.16 6.42
C GLN A 93 -5.24 9.48 5.82
N GLU A 94 -4.45 10.15 4.99
CA GLU A 94 -4.86 11.39 4.33
C GLU A 94 -5.96 11.17 3.27
N ALA A 95 -5.93 10.06 2.53
CA ALA A 95 -6.99 9.71 1.59
C ALA A 95 -8.34 9.51 2.30
N LEU A 96 -8.34 8.78 3.41
CA LEU A 96 -9.52 8.53 4.23
C LEU A 96 -10.03 9.84 4.87
N LEU A 97 -9.14 10.71 5.33
CA LEU A 97 -9.50 12.03 5.85
C LEU A 97 -10.11 12.93 4.77
N ALA A 98 -9.55 12.92 3.56
CA ALA A 98 -10.08 13.64 2.41
C ALA A 98 -11.46 13.11 2.00
N SER A 99 -11.64 11.79 2.00
CA SER A 99 -12.92 11.12 1.69
C SER A 99 -14.02 11.57 2.64
N LYS A 100 -13.77 11.57 3.96
CA LYS A 100 -14.73 12.08 4.96
C LYS A 100 -15.17 13.48 4.58
N LYS A 101 -14.22 14.39 4.35
CA LYS A 101 -14.45 15.80 4.01
C LYS A 101 -15.06 16.05 2.62
N MET A 102 -15.55 15.01 1.92
CA MET A 102 -16.08 15.07 0.55
C MET A 102 -15.06 15.59 -0.49
N ARG A 103 -13.75 15.51 -0.19
CA ARG A 103 -12.67 15.92 -1.10
C ARG A 103 -12.23 14.73 -1.96
N LEU A 104 -13.16 14.19 -2.73
CA LEU A 104 -12.99 12.90 -3.42
C LEU A 104 -11.89 12.92 -4.48
N THR A 105 -11.71 14.03 -5.18
CA THR A 105 -10.55 14.21 -6.07
C THR A 105 -9.24 13.99 -5.33
N VAL A 106 -9.06 14.63 -4.17
CA VAL A 106 -7.85 14.49 -3.36
C VAL A 106 -7.72 13.07 -2.84
N ALA A 107 -8.82 12.46 -2.37
CA ALA A 107 -8.82 11.08 -1.90
C ALA A 107 -8.32 10.11 -2.99
N PHE A 108 -8.88 10.17 -4.20
CA PHE A 108 -8.45 9.32 -5.30
C PHE A 108 -7.02 9.62 -5.78
N SER A 109 -6.58 10.88 -5.78
CA SER A 109 -5.18 11.19 -6.08
C SER A 109 -4.22 10.50 -5.10
N LEU A 110 -4.57 10.48 -3.82
CA LEU A 110 -3.75 9.86 -2.76
C LEU A 110 -3.79 8.33 -2.81
N LEU A 111 -4.96 7.72 -3.06
CA LEU A 111 -5.11 6.25 -3.17
C LEU A 111 -4.23 5.63 -4.26
N ARG A 112 -3.73 6.42 -5.21
CA ARG A 112 -2.83 5.93 -6.26
C ARG A 112 -1.55 5.34 -5.69
N LYS A 113 -0.92 6.01 -4.72
CA LYS A 113 0.42 5.62 -4.27
C LYS A 113 0.41 4.25 -3.56
N PRO A 114 -0.48 3.98 -2.59
CA PRO A 114 -0.53 2.68 -1.92
C PRO A 114 -0.83 1.52 -2.87
N PHE A 115 -1.77 1.69 -3.81
CA PHE A 115 -2.31 0.56 -4.58
C PHE A 115 -1.73 0.43 -5.99
N VAL A 116 -1.53 1.54 -6.70
CA VAL A 116 -1.04 1.49 -8.09
C VAL A 116 0.49 1.47 -8.14
N TYR A 117 1.16 2.04 -7.15
CA TYR A 117 2.62 2.09 -7.10
C TYR A 117 3.22 1.14 -6.06
N HIS A 118 2.87 1.25 -4.77
CA HIS A 118 3.55 0.47 -3.71
C HIS A 118 3.16 -1.00 -3.68
N LEU A 119 1.88 -1.36 -3.84
CA LEU A 119 1.44 -2.76 -3.86
C LEU A 119 2.23 -3.62 -4.88
N PRO A 120 2.40 -3.20 -6.16
CA PRO A 120 3.26 -3.94 -7.08
C PRO A 120 4.70 -4.11 -6.57
N VAL A 121 5.28 -3.09 -5.95
CA VAL A 121 6.64 -3.20 -5.38
C VAL A 121 6.69 -4.23 -4.25
N PHE A 122 5.73 -4.22 -3.32
CA PHE A 122 5.65 -5.25 -2.26
C PHE A 122 5.56 -6.67 -2.84
N LEU A 123 4.72 -6.85 -3.86
CA LEU A 123 4.60 -8.15 -4.53
C LEU A 123 5.91 -8.58 -5.20
N ARG A 124 6.65 -7.64 -5.83
CA ARG A 124 7.96 -7.96 -6.40
C ARG A 124 8.97 -8.33 -5.32
N ILE A 125 9.04 -7.59 -4.22
CA ILE A 125 9.92 -7.92 -3.10
C ILE A 125 9.66 -9.35 -2.60
N LEU A 126 8.39 -9.77 -2.54
CA LEU A 126 8.01 -11.10 -2.07
C LEU A 126 8.27 -12.23 -3.07
N PHE A 127 8.12 -11.99 -4.37
CA PHE A 127 8.00 -13.05 -5.38
C PHE A 127 8.99 -12.96 -6.55
N ASP A 128 9.73 -11.86 -6.69
CA ASP A 128 10.84 -11.75 -7.64
C ASP A 128 12.14 -12.07 -6.89
N GLU A 129 12.70 -13.27 -7.10
CA GLU A 129 13.95 -13.71 -6.47
C GLU A 129 15.15 -12.80 -6.78
N ASP A 130 15.11 -12.14 -7.94
CA ASP A 130 16.14 -11.23 -8.43
C ASP A 130 15.87 -9.76 -8.08
N PHE A 131 14.82 -9.45 -7.30
CA PHE A 131 14.43 -8.07 -7.01
C PHE A 131 15.56 -7.26 -6.38
N LEU A 132 16.16 -7.77 -5.31
CA LEU A 132 17.15 -7.04 -4.53
C LEU A 132 18.47 -6.87 -5.30
N ASP A 133 18.89 -7.91 -6.03
CA ASP A 133 20.05 -7.85 -6.92
C ASP A 133 19.87 -6.74 -7.97
N LYS A 134 18.72 -6.70 -8.66
CA LYS A 134 18.43 -5.64 -9.64
C LYS A 134 18.32 -4.27 -8.99
N PHE A 135 17.68 -4.17 -7.83
CA PHE A 135 17.56 -2.92 -7.10
C PHE A 135 18.92 -2.33 -6.71
N ASN A 136 19.88 -3.19 -6.35
CA ASN A 136 21.22 -2.77 -5.95
C ASN A 136 22.18 -2.52 -7.13
N ASN A 137 22.03 -3.28 -8.23
CA ASN A 137 23.07 -3.38 -9.26
C ASN A 137 22.66 -2.86 -10.66
N GLU A 138 21.38 -2.59 -10.93
CA GLU A 138 20.90 -2.12 -12.24
C GLU A 138 20.44 -0.65 -12.22
N ASP A 139 21.25 0.26 -12.79
CA ASP A 139 20.93 1.71 -12.88
C ASP A 139 19.60 2.02 -13.58
N SER A 140 19.17 1.16 -14.53
CA SER A 140 17.93 1.34 -15.30
C SER A 140 16.73 0.58 -14.73
N PHE A 141 16.84 0.03 -13.53
CA PHE A 141 15.78 -0.77 -12.93
C PHE A 141 14.57 0.09 -12.55
N ASP A 142 13.53 0.07 -13.38
CA ASP A 142 12.26 0.69 -13.03
C ASP A 142 11.45 -0.26 -12.13
N VAL A 143 11.43 0.08 -10.84
CA VAL A 143 10.70 -0.65 -9.80
C VAL A 143 9.19 -0.71 -10.11
N ASN A 144 8.64 0.28 -10.83
CA ASN A 144 7.22 0.39 -11.15
C ASN A 144 6.85 -0.19 -12.53
N TYR A 145 7.83 -0.45 -13.41
CA TYR A 145 7.56 -0.98 -14.73
C TYR A 145 7.29 -2.49 -14.67
N ILE A 146 6.01 -2.84 -14.70
CA ILE A 146 5.56 -4.24 -14.68
C ILE A 146 4.50 -4.44 -15.76
N THR A 147 4.70 -5.44 -16.62
CA THR A 147 3.71 -5.82 -17.64
C THR A 147 2.44 -6.35 -16.96
N ASP A 148 1.29 -6.21 -17.62
CA ASP A 148 0.02 -6.67 -17.03
C ASP A 148 0.00 -8.18 -16.74
N ASN A 149 0.65 -8.99 -17.59
CA ASN A 149 0.82 -10.42 -17.33
C ASN A 149 1.63 -10.67 -16.05
N LYS A 150 2.75 -9.96 -15.87
CA LYS A 150 3.56 -10.11 -14.65
C LYS A 150 2.81 -9.61 -13.41
N LYS A 151 2.01 -8.54 -13.50
CA LYS A 151 1.14 -8.11 -12.38
C LYS A 151 0.16 -9.21 -11.98
N LYS A 152 -0.47 -9.87 -12.97
CA LYS A 152 -1.37 -11.00 -12.75
C LYS A 152 -0.68 -12.17 -12.08
N ASP A 153 0.50 -12.55 -12.57
CA ASP A 153 1.31 -13.63 -11.98
C ASP A 153 1.67 -13.32 -10.52
N LEU A 154 2.11 -12.09 -10.24
CA LEU A 154 2.42 -11.63 -8.88
C LEU A 154 1.20 -11.67 -7.95
N ILE A 155 0.03 -11.22 -8.42
CA ILE A 155 -1.22 -11.29 -7.65
C ILE A 155 -1.58 -12.76 -7.40
N LYS A 156 -1.51 -13.62 -8.42
CA LYS A 156 -1.80 -15.05 -8.31
C LYS A 156 -0.92 -15.73 -7.26
N ASN A 157 0.38 -15.44 -7.27
CA ASN A 157 1.34 -15.99 -6.31
C ASN A 157 1.05 -15.54 -4.87
N SER A 158 0.40 -14.39 -4.70
CA SER A 158 0.02 -13.88 -3.39
C SER A 158 -1.23 -14.52 -2.77
N LEU A 159 -2.13 -15.07 -3.60
CA LEU A 159 -3.43 -15.59 -3.13
C LEU A 159 -3.33 -16.67 -2.04
N PRO A 160 -2.38 -17.62 -2.07
CA PRO A 160 -2.24 -18.64 -1.02
C PRO A 160 -1.93 -18.08 0.38
N TYR A 161 -1.37 -16.88 0.46
CA TYR A 161 -1.00 -16.23 1.72
C TYR A 161 -2.16 -15.44 2.35
N LEU A 162 -3.27 -15.26 1.63
CA LEU A 162 -4.43 -14.52 2.10
C LEU A 162 -5.22 -15.34 3.13
N LEU A 163 -5.51 -14.75 4.28
CA LEU A 163 -6.28 -15.41 5.34
C LEU A 163 -7.75 -14.98 5.33
N ALA A 164 -7.99 -13.69 5.39
CA ALA A 164 -9.31 -13.07 5.43
C ALA A 164 -9.80 -12.73 4.02
N SER A 165 -8.91 -12.51 3.06
CA SER A 165 -9.26 -12.16 1.67
C SER A 165 -9.34 -13.38 0.73
N LYS A 166 -9.50 -14.60 1.26
CA LYS A 166 -9.49 -15.87 0.49
C LYS A 166 -10.51 -15.95 -0.65
N THR A 167 -11.56 -15.13 -0.61
CA THR A 167 -12.58 -15.09 -1.67
C THR A 167 -12.16 -14.28 -2.88
N LEU A 168 -11.12 -13.45 -2.76
CA LEU A 168 -10.61 -12.66 -3.86
C LEU A 168 -9.94 -13.54 -4.91
N LYS A 169 -10.28 -13.26 -6.16
CA LYS A 169 -9.63 -13.87 -7.32
C LYS A 169 -8.58 -12.92 -7.91
N GLU A 170 -7.62 -13.52 -8.62
CA GLU A 170 -6.59 -12.81 -9.36
C GLU A 170 -7.21 -11.74 -10.27
N GLU A 171 -8.22 -12.12 -11.05
CA GLU A 171 -8.87 -11.25 -12.01
C GLU A 171 -9.59 -10.09 -11.32
N GLU A 172 -10.23 -10.32 -10.17
CA GLU A 172 -10.93 -9.27 -9.43
C GLU A 172 -9.97 -8.19 -8.93
N ILE A 173 -8.84 -8.59 -8.32
CA ILE A 173 -7.82 -7.64 -7.84
C ILE A 173 -7.21 -6.88 -9.03
N PHE A 174 -6.86 -7.60 -10.09
CA PHE A 174 -6.29 -6.99 -11.29
C PHE A 174 -7.27 -5.99 -11.93
N ASP A 175 -8.54 -6.36 -12.05
CA ASP A 175 -9.56 -5.52 -12.68
C ASP A 175 -9.89 -4.30 -11.83
N TRP A 176 -9.96 -4.45 -10.50
CA TRP A 176 -10.22 -3.35 -9.60
C TRP A 176 -9.10 -2.32 -9.57
N ILE A 177 -7.83 -2.73 -9.71
CA ILE A 177 -6.69 -1.83 -9.56
C ILE A 177 -6.12 -1.39 -10.91
N PHE A 178 -5.79 -2.32 -11.80
CA PHE A 178 -4.88 -2.10 -12.92
C PHE A 178 -5.53 -2.15 -14.31
N ASN A 179 -6.70 -2.76 -14.46
CA ASN A 179 -7.31 -2.91 -15.78
C ASN A 179 -7.81 -1.56 -16.33
N GLN A 180 -7.03 -0.99 -17.24
CA GLN A 180 -7.36 0.29 -17.89
C GLN A 180 -8.60 0.23 -18.78
N LYS A 181 -9.10 -0.96 -19.13
CA LYS A 181 -10.33 -1.11 -19.91
C LYS A 181 -11.58 -0.91 -19.04
N GLU A 182 -11.49 -1.22 -17.75
CA GLU A 182 -12.58 -1.00 -16.79
C GLU A 182 -12.62 0.46 -16.36
N SER A 183 -13.74 1.13 -16.63
CA SER A 183 -13.86 2.58 -16.40
C SER A 183 -13.74 2.98 -14.92
N ASP A 184 -14.11 2.08 -14.02
CA ASP A 184 -14.07 2.25 -12.56
C ASP A 184 -12.83 1.59 -11.94
N SER A 185 -11.86 1.10 -12.71
CA SER A 185 -10.59 0.64 -12.13
C SER A 185 -9.87 1.79 -11.42
N LEU A 186 -9.13 1.45 -10.37
CA LEU A 186 -8.46 2.45 -9.54
C LEU A 186 -7.44 3.24 -10.36
N ILE A 187 -6.70 2.61 -11.27
CA ILE A 187 -5.80 3.31 -12.18
C ILE A 187 -6.53 4.38 -12.99
N ASN A 188 -7.75 4.10 -13.46
CA ASN A 188 -8.55 5.05 -14.24
C ASN A 188 -9.14 6.17 -13.37
N LEU A 189 -9.67 5.84 -12.19
CA LEU A 189 -10.21 6.83 -11.24
C LEU A 189 -9.10 7.76 -10.72
N THR A 190 -7.93 7.23 -10.39
CA THR A 190 -6.78 8.03 -9.95
C THR A 190 -6.17 8.85 -11.08
N ASN A 191 -6.15 8.34 -12.32
CA ASN A 191 -5.77 9.14 -13.50
C ASN A 191 -6.74 10.33 -13.69
N LYS A 192 -8.06 10.11 -13.53
CA LYS A 192 -9.05 11.19 -13.58
C LYS A 192 -8.85 12.21 -12.45
N ALA A 193 -8.47 11.75 -11.26
CA ALA A 193 -8.19 12.61 -10.12
C ALA A 193 -6.96 13.50 -10.31
N LEU A 194 -5.91 12.98 -10.95
CA LEU A 194 -4.62 13.66 -11.12
C LEU A 194 -4.56 14.58 -12.34
N HIS A 195 -5.29 14.26 -13.40
CA HIS A 195 -5.27 15.02 -14.64
C HIS A 195 -6.53 15.89 -14.76
N LEU A 196 -6.39 17.13 -15.24
CA LEU A 196 -7.55 18.01 -15.51
C LEU A 196 -8.46 17.46 -16.62
N SER A 197 -7.85 16.78 -17.59
CA SER A 197 -8.54 16.07 -18.66
C SER A 197 -7.78 14.79 -19.03
N THR A 198 -8.50 13.71 -19.29
CA THR A 198 -8.00 12.43 -19.76
C THR A 198 -8.47 12.20 -21.19
N THR A 199 -7.54 12.17 -22.13
CA THR A 199 -7.86 12.02 -23.57
C THR A 199 -7.27 10.75 -24.19
N ARG A 200 -6.28 10.15 -23.54
CA ARG A 200 -5.48 9.03 -24.06
C ARG A 200 -6.16 7.67 -23.93
N ASN A 201 -6.95 7.45 -22.89
CA ASN A 201 -7.70 6.21 -22.68
C ASN A 201 -9.20 6.46 -22.84
N LYS A 202 -9.86 5.63 -23.67
CA LYS A 202 -11.30 5.74 -23.93
C LYS A 202 -12.14 5.44 -22.69
N SER A 203 -11.72 4.48 -21.87
CA SER A 203 -12.47 4.03 -20.68
C SER A 203 -12.54 5.09 -19.57
N ASN A 204 -11.64 6.07 -19.58
CA ASN A 204 -11.65 7.16 -18.61
C ASN A 204 -11.68 8.54 -19.28
N LYS A 205 -12.09 8.62 -20.55
CA LYS A 205 -12.07 9.87 -21.32
C LYS A 205 -12.96 10.93 -20.67
N THR A 206 -12.46 12.16 -20.58
CA THR A 206 -13.27 13.29 -20.09
C THR A 206 -14.35 13.67 -21.11
N ASP A 207 -15.56 13.91 -20.63
CA ASP A 207 -16.70 14.31 -21.45
C ASP A 207 -16.58 15.73 -22.00
N ILE A 208 -17.39 16.04 -23.01
CA ILE A 208 -17.48 17.39 -23.59
C ILE A 208 -17.90 18.38 -22.51
N GLN A 209 -17.21 19.53 -22.46
CA GLN A 209 -17.42 20.58 -21.46
C GLN A 209 -17.26 20.13 -19.99
N ASN A 210 -16.49 19.06 -19.76
CA ASN A 210 -16.17 18.56 -18.43
C ASN A 210 -14.65 18.63 -18.17
N LEU A 211 -14.28 18.74 -16.90
CA LEU A 211 -12.93 18.61 -16.39
C LEU A 211 -12.99 17.60 -15.25
N ASN A 212 -12.75 16.33 -15.56
CA ASN A 212 -12.86 15.17 -14.65
C ASN A 212 -13.82 15.37 -13.46
N PHE A 213 -13.32 15.49 -12.23
CA PHE A 213 -14.19 15.58 -11.05
C PHE A 213 -14.71 16.99 -10.73
N ILE A 214 -14.38 18.02 -11.52
CA ILE A 214 -14.77 19.41 -11.27
C ILE A 214 -16.29 19.61 -11.41
N PHE A 215 -16.92 18.96 -12.38
CA PHE A 215 -18.35 19.08 -12.62
C PHE A 215 -19.15 17.86 -12.12
N SER A 216 -18.60 17.12 -11.15
CA SER A 216 -19.29 15.98 -10.54
C SER A 216 -20.60 16.41 -9.88
N ASN A 217 -21.69 15.73 -10.26
CA ASN A 217 -23.00 15.93 -9.66
C ASN A 217 -23.16 15.08 -8.37
N PRO A 218 -24.25 15.25 -7.59
CA PRO A 218 -24.45 14.46 -6.36
C PRO A 218 -24.44 12.94 -6.56
N SER A 219 -24.92 12.43 -7.70
CA SER A 219 -24.86 10.99 -8.02
C SER A 219 -23.42 10.54 -8.28
N ASP A 220 -22.59 11.36 -8.91
CA ASP A 220 -21.18 11.04 -9.15
C ASP A 220 -20.43 10.96 -7.82
N ILE A 221 -20.66 11.92 -6.92
CA ILE A 221 -20.09 11.93 -5.56
C ILE A 221 -20.47 10.67 -4.81
N GLU A 222 -21.76 10.30 -4.86
CA GLU A 222 -22.25 9.08 -4.21
C GLU A 222 -21.62 7.82 -4.81
N ASN A 223 -21.49 7.74 -6.13
CA ASN A 223 -20.83 6.61 -6.80
C ASN A 223 -19.36 6.48 -6.41
N LEU A 224 -18.65 7.60 -6.27
CA LEU A 224 -17.26 7.64 -5.82
C LEU A 224 -17.13 7.19 -4.36
N TRP A 225 -18.03 7.60 -3.46
CA TRP A 225 -18.07 7.05 -2.09
C TRP A 225 -18.41 5.57 -2.07
N ASN A 226 -19.42 5.14 -2.83
CA ASN A 226 -19.76 3.72 -2.96
C ASN A 226 -18.54 2.93 -3.41
N TYR A 227 -17.78 3.42 -4.39
CA TYR A 227 -16.54 2.78 -4.81
C TYR A 227 -15.54 2.66 -3.65
N ILE A 228 -15.25 3.78 -2.97
CA ILE A 228 -14.30 3.79 -1.85
C ILE A 228 -14.71 2.74 -0.82
N TYR A 229 -15.94 2.77 -0.33
CA TYR A 229 -16.34 1.95 0.81
C TYR A 229 -16.81 0.54 0.44
N THR A 230 -16.84 0.18 -0.84
CA THR A 230 -17.04 -1.22 -1.29
C THR A 230 -15.71 -1.89 -1.63
N LYS A 231 -14.80 -1.22 -2.35
CA LYS A 231 -13.54 -1.82 -2.83
C LYS A 231 -12.36 -1.52 -1.92
N ILE A 232 -12.19 -0.28 -1.45
CA ILE A 232 -10.98 0.12 -0.70
C ILE A 232 -10.79 -0.64 0.62
N PRO A 233 -11.82 -0.90 1.46
CA PRO A 233 -11.62 -1.72 2.67
C PRO A 233 -11.03 -3.09 2.35
N VAL A 234 -11.49 -3.72 1.26
CA VAL A 234 -11.00 -5.03 0.81
C VAL A 234 -9.58 -4.92 0.27
N LEU A 235 -9.27 -3.85 -0.46
CA LEU A 235 -7.92 -3.61 -0.96
C LEU A 235 -6.91 -3.26 0.15
N ILE A 236 -7.30 -2.52 1.19
CA ILE A 236 -6.43 -2.27 2.35
C ILE A 236 -6.18 -3.57 3.11
N LEU A 237 -7.21 -4.41 3.28
CA LEU A 237 -7.04 -5.73 3.88
C LEU A 237 -6.09 -6.61 3.06
N TYR A 238 -6.26 -6.64 1.74
CA TYR A 238 -5.34 -7.34 0.84
C TYR A 238 -3.91 -6.81 1.00
N LEU A 239 -3.72 -5.47 0.97
CA LEU A 239 -2.40 -4.85 1.15
C LEU A 239 -1.77 -5.21 2.51
N LEU A 240 -2.55 -5.22 3.58
CA LEU A 240 -2.09 -5.66 4.91
C LEU A 240 -1.65 -7.13 4.89
N GLU A 241 -2.41 -8.02 4.24
CA GLU A 241 -2.07 -9.44 4.11
C GLU A 241 -0.86 -9.71 3.18
N ILE A 242 -0.46 -8.73 2.37
CA ILE A 242 0.81 -8.74 1.63
C ILE A 242 1.97 -8.21 2.49
N ILE A 243 1.77 -7.12 3.22
CA ILE A 243 2.81 -6.51 4.05
C ILE A 243 3.21 -7.44 5.22
N GLU A 244 2.24 -8.12 5.84
CA GLU A 244 2.48 -9.02 6.98
C GLU A 244 3.54 -10.09 6.74
N PRO A 245 3.39 -10.99 5.75
CA PRO A 245 4.39 -12.02 5.50
C PRO A 245 5.75 -11.42 5.11
N LEU A 246 5.76 -10.26 4.44
CA LEU A 246 7.00 -9.59 4.09
C LEU A 246 7.77 -9.12 5.33
N VAL A 247 7.10 -8.40 6.24
CA VAL A 247 7.72 -7.96 7.50
C VAL A 247 8.19 -9.17 8.29
N PHE A 248 7.37 -10.23 8.38
CA PHE A 248 7.68 -11.39 9.21
C PHE A 248 8.82 -12.25 8.64
N ALA A 249 9.08 -12.16 7.34
CA ALA A 249 10.21 -12.82 6.71
C ALA A 249 11.55 -12.11 6.96
N ILE A 250 11.54 -10.80 7.26
CA ILE A 250 12.77 -9.99 7.34
C ILE A 250 13.15 -9.58 8.77
N ILE A 251 12.32 -9.83 9.78
CA ILE A 251 12.63 -9.58 11.19
C ILE A 251 12.23 -10.76 12.08
N GLU A 252 12.96 -10.94 13.18
CA GLU A 252 12.60 -11.90 14.21
C GLU A 252 11.51 -11.33 15.11
N LEU A 253 10.46 -12.12 15.36
CA LEU A 253 9.30 -11.70 16.14
C LEU A 253 9.05 -12.66 17.30
N PRO A 254 8.58 -12.17 18.46
CA PRO A 254 8.11 -13.03 19.53
C PRO A 254 6.93 -13.92 19.09
N ASP A 255 6.88 -15.12 19.66
CA ASP A 255 5.75 -16.04 19.48
C ASP A 255 4.42 -15.37 19.87
N GLY A 256 3.34 -15.69 19.16
CA GLY A 256 2.00 -15.18 19.47
C GLY A 256 1.68 -13.80 18.90
N VAL A 257 2.65 -13.08 18.31
CA VAL A 257 2.42 -11.77 17.69
C VAL A 257 1.44 -11.88 16.53
N TYR A 258 1.60 -12.90 15.68
CA TYR A 258 0.71 -13.11 14.54
C TYR A 258 -0.72 -13.41 14.98
N GLU A 259 -0.88 -14.35 15.91
CA GLU A 259 -2.15 -14.82 16.44
C GLU A 259 -2.96 -13.66 17.03
N LYS A 260 -2.30 -12.77 17.80
CA LYS A 260 -2.93 -11.57 18.35
C LYS A 260 -3.50 -10.66 17.26
N ARG A 261 -2.75 -10.41 16.19
CA ARG A 261 -3.21 -9.58 15.06
C ARG A 261 -4.43 -10.19 14.38
N ILE A 262 -4.42 -11.51 14.17
CA ILE A 262 -5.56 -12.24 13.59
C ILE A 262 -6.77 -12.19 14.51
N GLU A 263 -6.61 -12.37 15.82
CA GLU A 263 -7.70 -12.24 16.78
C GLU A 263 -8.34 -10.85 16.75
N GLU A 264 -7.53 -9.79 16.71
CA GLU A 264 -8.03 -8.41 16.60
C GLU A 264 -8.81 -8.19 15.32
N ARG A 265 -8.31 -8.72 14.19
CA ARG A 265 -8.99 -8.67 12.89
C ARG A 265 -10.33 -9.39 12.94
N ILE A 266 -10.38 -10.62 13.47
CA ILE A 266 -11.61 -11.42 13.58
C ILE A 266 -12.65 -10.72 14.45
N LYS A 267 -12.25 -10.21 15.64
CA LYS A 267 -13.16 -9.52 16.58
C LYS A 267 -13.91 -8.35 15.92
N ILE A 268 -13.34 -7.70 14.92
CA ILE A 268 -13.91 -6.52 14.29
C ILE A 268 -14.65 -6.84 12.99
N ILE A 269 -14.15 -7.81 12.21
CA ILE A 269 -14.91 -8.33 11.07
C ILE A 269 -16.24 -8.92 11.56
N THR A 270 -16.23 -9.67 12.67
CA THR A 270 -17.44 -10.29 13.23
C THR A 270 -18.37 -9.30 13.94
N LYS A 271 -17.85 -8.27 14.61
CA LYS A 271 -18.69 -7.21 15.22
C LYS A 271 -19.46 -6.34 14.22
N ASN A 272 -18.99 -6.23 12.98
CA ASN A 272 -19.64 -5.45 11.93
C ASN A 272 -20.62 -6.28 11.07
N VAL A 273 -20.90 -7.54 11.45
CA VAL A 273 -21.81 -8.46 10.76
C VAL A 273 -23.11 -8.71 11.57
N CYS A 274 -23.26 -8.08 12.74
CA CYS A 274 -24.47 -8.13 13.58
C CYS A 274 -25.14 -6.77 13.69
#